data_AF-A0AA86B874-F1
#
_entry.id   AF-A0AA86B874-F1
#
_cell.length_a   1.000
_cell.length_b   1.000
_cell.length_c   1.000
_cell.angle_alpha   90.00
_cell.angle_beta   90.00
_cell.angle_gamma   90.00
#
_symmetry.space_group_name_H-M   'P 1'
#
loop_
_entity.id
_entity.type
_entity.pdbx_description
1 polymer ?
#
loop_
_entity_poly.entity_id
_entity_poly.type
_entity_poly.pdbx_seq_one_letter_code
_entity_poly.pdbx_strand_id
1 'polypeptide(L)'
;MLRRDFLKYSVALGVASALPLWSRAAFAAERPALPIPDLLTADASNRMQLIVKAGQSTFAGKNATTWGYNGNLLGPAVQLHKGKSVTVDIHNQLAEDTTLHWHGLEIPGIVDGGPQGIIPAGGTRTVTFTPQQRAATCWIHPHKHGKTGRQVAMGLAGLVLIEDDEIRKLRLPKQWGIDDVPVIIQDKRFSADGQIDYQLDIMTAAVGWFGDTLLTNGAIYPQHSAPKGWLRLRLLNGCNARSLNIAASDNRPLYVIASDGGLLAEPVKVTELPLLMGERFEVLVDISDGKAFDLVTLPVSQMGMAIAPFDKPHPVMRIQPLRITASGTLPDTLTTMLALPSLEGLTVRNLKLSMDPRLDMMGMQMLMKKYGAQAMSGMDHDSMNAHMQGGNMGHGEMDHGNMDHSGMNHGAMGNMNHGGKFDFHNANFINGQVFDMNKPMFAAQKGRHERWVISGVGDMMLHPFHIHGTQFRILSENGKAPAAHRTGWKDTVRVEGGISEVLVKFDHDAPKEHAYMAHCHLLEHEDTGMMLGFTV
;
A
#
# COMPACT_ATOMS: atom_id res chain seq x y z
N MET A 1 -5.02 -63.07 6.86
CA MET A 1 -4.11 -61.91 6.66
C MET A 1 -3.34 -62.13 5.37
N LEU A 2 -3.74 -61.44 4.30
CA LEU A 2 -3.28 -61.69 2.94
C LEU A 2 -2.22 -60.66 2.54
N ARG A 3 -1.13 -61.14 1.94
CA ARG A 3 0.08 -60.44 1.46
C ARG A 3 -0.13 -59.16 0.60
N ARG A 4 -1.37 -58.75 0.31
CA ARG A 4 -1.67 -57.55 -0.52
C ARG A 4 -1.73 -56.25 0.27
N ASP A 5 -1.84 -56.30 1.60
CA ASP A 5 -1.90 -55.07 2.42
C ASP A 5 -0.52 -54.51 2.78
N PHE A 6 0.52 -55.34 2.78
CA PHE A 6 1.89 -54.90 3.11
C PHE A 6 2.48 -53.95 2.05
N LEU A 7 2.14 -54.14 0.77
CA LEU A 7 2.64 -53.29 -0.33
C LEU A 7 1.97 -51.90 -0.37
N LYS A 8 0.78 -51.72 0.23
CA LYS A 8 0.11 -50.41 0.30
C LYS A 8 0.72 -49.51 1.38
N TYR A 9 1.22 -50.09 2.48
CA TYR A 9 1.86 -49.32 3.56
C TYR A 9 3.32 -48.94 3.26
N SER A 10 4.03 -49.70 2.42
CA SER A 10 5.40 -49.36 2.01
C SER A 10 5.48 -48.21 0.98
N VAL A 11 4.43 -47.95 0.19
CA VAL A 11 4.39 -46.79 -0.72
C VAL A 11 4.05 -45.50 0.03
N ALA A 12 3.26 -45.56 1.10
CA ALA A 12 2.95 -44.40 1.93
C ALA A 12 4.15 -43.89 2.77
N LEU A 13 5.10 -44.77 3.10
CA LEU A 13 6.32 -44.39 3.82
C LEU A 13 7.43 -43.83 2.93
N GLY A 14 7.43 -44.15 1.62
CA GLY A 14 8.44 -43.65 0.66
C GLY A 14 8.18 -42.25 0.11
N VAL A 15 6.93 -41.78 0.12
CA VAL A 15 6.58 -40.43 -0.35
C VAL A 15 6.80 -39.37 0.73
N ALA A 16 6.82 -39.75 2.01
CA ALA A 16 7.12 -38.83 3.11
C ALA A 16 8.60 -38.44 3.18
N SER A 17 9.52 -39.18 2.54
CA SER A 17 10.97 -38.94 2.55
C SER A 17 11.49 -38.06 1.40
N ALA A 18 10.62 -37.63 0.47
CA ALA A 18 11.00 -36.76 -0.66
C ALA A 18 10.75 -35.27 -0.41
N LEU A 19 10.27 -34.90 0.78
CA LEU A 19 10.07 -33.51 1.14
C LEU A 19 11.29 -32.97 1.91
N PRO A 20 11.82 -31.79 1.56
CA PRO A 20 12.95 -31.20 2.26
C PRO A 20 12.71 -31.07 3.76
N LEU A 21 13.73 -31.27 4.59
CA LEU A 21 13.63 -31.24 6.06
C LEU A 21 13.03 -29.93 6.64
N TRP A 22 13.09 -28.81 5.90
CA TRP A 22 12.44 -27.55 6.30
C TRP A 22 10.90 -27.58 6.20
N SER A 23 10.33 -28.46 5.36
CA SER A 23 8.87 -28.62 5.25
C SER A 23 8.27 -29.37 6.46
N ARG A 24 9.03 -30.26 7.11
CA ARG A 24 8.57 -31.00 8.30
C ARG A 24 8.57 -30.15 9.57
N ALA A 25 9.45 -29.16 9.67
CA ALA A 25 9.48 -28.21 10.78
C ALA A 25 8.32 -27.20 10.73
N ALA A 26 7.73 -26.94 9.55
CA ALA A 26 6.63 -26.00 9.36
C ALA A 26 5.22 -26.58 9.65
N PHE A 27 5.12 -27.90 9.90
CA PHE A 27 3.86 -28.56 10.29
C PHE A 27 3.65 -28.61 11.82
N ALA A 28 4.65 -28.24 12.62
CA ALA A 28 4.64 -28.39 14.08
C ALA A 28 4.77 -27.08 14.88
N ALA A 29 4.95 -25.92 14.23
CA ALA A 29 4.80 -24.64 14.89
C ALA A 29 3.33 -24.20 14.83
N GLU A 30 2.68 -24.01 15.97
CA GLU A 30 1.36 -23.36 16.04
C GLU A 30 1.52 -21.92 15.50
N ARG A 31 0.89 -21.63 14.35
CA ARG A 31 0.83 -20.26 13.83
C ARG A 31 0.01 -19.40 14.80
N PRO A 32 0.41 -18.15 15.08
CA PRO A 32 -0.43 -17.27 15.88
C PRO A 32 -1.78 -17.06 15.20
N ALA A 33 -2.84 -16.90 15.98
CA ALA A 33 -4.12 -16.46 15.42
C ALA A 33 -3.95 -15.08 14.77
N LEU A 34 -4.66 -14.82 13.66
CA LEU A 34 -4.70 -13.51 13.03
C LEU A 34 -5.25 -12.49 14.03
N PRO A 35 -4.48 -11.43 14.39
CA PRO A 35 -5.02 -10.35 15.19
C PRO A 35 -6.17 -9.66 14.45
N ILE A 36 -7.30 -9.48 15.13
CA ILE A 36 -8.46 -8.77 14.58
C ILE A 36 -8.51 -7.39 15.22
N PRO A 37 -8.35 -6.29 14.45
CA PRO A 37 -8.58 -4.94 14.93
C PRO A 37 -9.95 -4.80 15.57
N ASP A 38 -10.01 -4.15 16.73
CA ASP A 38 -11.28 -3.84 17.39
C ASP A 38 -12.14 -2.93 16.50
N LEU A 39 -13.44 -3.21 16.45
CA LEU A 39 -14.39 -2.35 15.77
C LEU A 39 -14.76 -1.18 16.70
N LEU A 40 -14.25 0.02 16.39
CA LEU A 40 -14.47 1.22 17.18
C LEU A 40 -15.74 1.93 16.70
N THR A 41 -16.73 2.01 17.57
CA THR A 41 -17.99 2.75 17.35
C THR A 41 -18.07 3.97 18.26
N ALA A 42 -18.89 4.95 17.87
CA ALA A 42 -19.17 6.10 18.72
C ALA A 42 -19.85 5.70 20.04
N ASP A 43 -19.50 6.39 21.12
CA ASP A 43 -20.12 6.25 22.43
C ASP A 43 -21.52 6.91 22.49
N ALA A 44 -22.14 6.90 23.67
CA ALA A 44 -23.45 7.52 23.88
C ALA A 44 -23.49 9.05 23.62
N SER A 45 -22.33 9.70 23.59
CA SER A 45 -22.16 11.13 23.27
C SER A 45 -21.79 11.36 21.80
N ASN A 46 -21.86 10.32 20.96
CA ASN A 46 -21.47 10.33 19.56
C ASN A 46 -19.98 10.69 19.35
N ARG A 47 -19.12 10.31 20.30
CA ARG A 47 -17.67 10.52 20.24
C ARG A 47 -16.91 9.21 20.16
N MET A 48 -15.78 9.24 19.49
CA MET A 48 -14.78 8.18 19.49
C MET A 48 -13.44 8.72 19.95
N GLN A 49 -12.61 7.86 20.53
CA GLN A 49 -11.29 8.23 20.99
C GLN A 49 -10.22 7.41 20.27
N LEU A 50 -9.21 8.12 19.74
CA LEU A 50 -7.99 7.55 19.19
C LEU A 50 -6.79 8.07 19.96
N ILE A 51 -6.02 7.18 20.57
CA ILE A 51 -4.82 7.49 21.33
C ILE A 51 -3.62 7.03 20.51
N VAL A 52 -2.83 7.98 20.00
CA VAL A 52 -1.56 7.71 19.33
C VAL A 52 -0.50 7.49 20.41
N LYS A 53 0.10 6.30 20.48
CA LYS A 53 1.06 5.99 21.55
C LYS A 53 2.19 5.09 21.09
N ALA A 54 3.31 5.17 21.80
CA ALA A 54 4.37 4.18 21.72
C ALA A 54 4.09 3.01 22.68
N GLY A 55 4.58 1.83 22.32
CA GLY A 55 4.48 0.59 23.07
C GLY A 55 5.58 -0.38 22.65
N GLN A 56 5.38 -1.66 22.96
CA GLN A 56 6.29 -2.74 22.57
C GLN A 56 5.51 -3.84 21.88
N SER A 57 6.08 -4.40 20.82
CA SER A 57 5.59 -5.59 20.12
C SER A 57 6.70 -6.61 19.98
N THR A 58 6.34 -7.90 19.87
CA THR A 58 7.32 -8.98 19.73
C THR A 58 7.29 -9.54 18.31
N PHE A 59 8.43 -9.52 17.63
CA PHE A 59 8.60 -10.11 16.29
C PHE A 59 9.70 -11.17 16.35
N ALA A 60 9.40 -12.40 15.92
CA ALA A 60 10.33 -13.52 15.95
C ALA A 60 11.09 -13.69 17.29
N GLY A 61 10.40 -13.45 18.41
CA GLY A 61 10.96 -13.58 19.77
C GLY A 61 11.77 -12.38 20.27
N LYS A 62 11.87 -11.28 19.50
CA LYS A 62 12.54 -10.03 19.94
C LYS A 62 11.53 -8.91 20.11
N ASN A 63 11.73 -8.10 21.14
CA ASN A 63 10.90 -6.93 21.39
C ASN A 63 11.38 -5.74 20.57
N ALA A 64 10.44 -5.05 19.94
CA ALA A 64 10.66 -3.82 19.20
C ALA A 64 9.78 -2.72 19.81
N THR A 65 10.31 -1.50 19.87
CA THR A 65 9.48 -0.32 20.09
C THR A 65 8.59 -0.12 18.87
N THR A 66 7.28 -0.08 19.08
CA THR A 66 6.27 0.11 18.03
C THR A 66 5.28 1.18 18.45
N TRP A 67 4.59 1.77 17.48
CA TRP A 67 3.55 2.76 17.72
C TRP A 67 2.21 2.26 17.22
N GLY A 68 1.13 2.66 17.89
CA GLY A 68 -0.23 2.30 17.49
C GLY A 68 -1.27 3.35 17.90
N TYR A 69 -2.46 3.20 17.33
CA TYR A 69 -3.69 3.85 17.74
C TYR A 69 -4.44 2.92 18.71
N ASN A 70 -4.74 3.36 19.93
CA ASN A 70 -5.40 2.56 20.98
C ASN A 70 -4.68 1.25 21.37
N GLY A 71 -3.42 1.07 20.96
CA GLY A 71 -2.65 -0.16 21.16
C GLY A 71 -1.16 0.07 20.92
N ASN A 72 -0.38 -1.02 20.95
CA ASN A 72 1.08 -0.94 20.77
C ASN A 72 1.51 -0.92 19.30
N LEU A 73 0.67 -1.39 18.38
CA LEU A 73 0.94 -1.55 16.95
C LEU A 73 -0.38 -1.49 16.17
N LEU A 74 -0.36 -0.91 14.97
CA LEU A 74 -1.54 -0.70 14.14
C LEU A 74 -2.62 0.09 14.89
N GLY A 75 -3.89 -0.25 14.72
CA GLY A 75 -5.00 0.53 15.21
C GLY A 75 -6.34 -0.17 15.01
N PRO A 76 -7.42 0.39 15.57
CA PRO A 76 -8.76 -0.17 15.43
C PRO A 76 -9.29 0.00 14.01
N ALA A 77 -10.43 -0.62 13.74
CA ALA A 77 -11.28 -0.32 12.60
C ALA A 77 -12.39 0.64 13.04
N VAL A 78 -12.30 1.92 12.65
CA VAL A 78 -13.29 2.96 12.94
C VAL A 78 -14.54 2.72 12.11
N GLN A 79 -15.67 2.42 12.73
CA GLN A 79 -16.94 2.20 12.03
C GLN A 79 -17.69 3.51 11.86
N LEU A 80 -18.01 3.84 10.61
CA LEU A 80 -18.73 5.03 10.20
C LEU A 80 -20.02 4.65 9.46
N HIS A 81 -20.99 5.55 9.48
CA HIS A 81 -22.23 5.39 8.73
C HIS A 81 -22.44 6.61 7.84
N LYS A 82 -22.71 6.37 6.55
CA LYS A 82 -23.07 7.42 5.60
C LYS A 82 -24.21 8.27 6.16
N GLY A 83 -24.04 9.59 6.10
CA GLY A 83 -25.01 10.58 6.55
C GLY A 83 -25.10 10.78 8.06
N LYS A 84 -24.32 10.06 8.88
CA LYS A 84 -24.29 10.26 10.34
C LYS A 84 -23.03 11.00 10.75
N SER A 85 -23.20 12.16 11.39
CA SER A 85 -22.09 12.93 11.93
C SER A 85 -21.36 12.15 13.01
N VAL A 86 -20.06 12.35 13.11
CA VAL A 86 -19.19 11.69 14.09
C VAL A 86 -18.18 12.69 14.63
N THR A 87 -17.84 12.58 15.91
CA THR A 87 -16.76 13.34 16.53
C THR A 87 -15.66 12.41 17.00
N VAL A 88 -14.41 12.71 16.67
CA VAL A 88 -13.25 11.90 17.05
C VAL A 88 -12.25 12.77 17.81
N ASP A 89 -11.92 12.35 19.02
CA ASP A 89 -10.84 12.91 19.83
C ASP A 89 -9.55 12.14 19.58
N ILE A 90 -8.55 12.83 19.07
CA ILE A 90 -7.24 12.26 18.74
C ILE A 90 -6.23 12.79 19.74
N HIS A 91 -5.75 11.92 20.63
CA HIS A 91 -4.78 12.26 21.65
C HIS A 91 -3.39 11.75 21.24
N ASN A 92 -2.44 12.67 21.05
CA ASN A 92 -1.07 12.30 20.75
C ASN A 92 -0.27 12.12 22.04
N GLN A 93 0.03 10.89 22.41
CA GLN A 93 0.91 10.55 23.54
C GLN A 93 2.36 10.27 23.12
N LEU A 94 2.70 10.45 21.85
CA LEU A 94 4.08 10.38 21.40
C LEU A 94 4.89 11.57 21.91
N ALA A 95 6.20 11.42 21.91
CA ALA A 95 7.15 12.50 22.21
C ALA A 95 7.42 13.42 21.02
N GLU A 96 6.72 13.22 19.89
CA GLU A 96 6.84 14.03 18.68
C GLU A 96 5.48 14.36 18.09
N ASP A 97 5.42 15.43 17.32
CA ASP A 97 4.24 15.81 16.55
C ASP A 97 3.85 14.72 15.56
N THR A 98 2.55 14.57 15.36
CA THR A 98 1.98 13.71 14.32
C THR A 98 0.80 14.41 13.66
N THR A 99 0.24 13.78 12.64
CA THR A 99 -1.08 14.10 12.11
C THR A 99 -1.88 12.79 11.99
N LEU A 100 -3.14 12.87 11.59
CA LEU A 100 -3.94 11.68 11.30
C LEU A 100 -4.77 11.99 10.06
N HIS A 101 -4.36 11.43 8.94
CA HIS A 101 -5.07 11.50 7.67
C HIS A 101 -6.09 10.37 7.54
N TRP A 102 -7.25 10.70 6.99
CA TRP A 102 -8.33 9.76 6.71
C TRP A 102 -8.30 9.32 5.25
N HIS A 103 -7.35 8.45 4.90
CA HIS A 103 -7.12 8.01 3.53
C HIS A 103 -8.38 7.38 2.92
N GLY A 104 -8.85 8.03 1.86
CA GLY A 104 -10.00 7.63 1.06
C GLY A 104 -11.33 8.23 1.54
N LEU A 105 -11.34 9.05 2.60
CA LEU A 105 -12.52 9.80 3.00
C LEU A 105 -12.68 11.09 2.18
N GLU A 106 -13.90 11.33 1.73
CA GLU A 106 -14.38 12.57 1.13
C GLU A 106 -14.85 13.48 2.27
N ILE A 107 -13.92 14.24 2.86
CA ILE A 107 -14.18 15.15 3.99
C ILE A 107 -13.46 16.48 3.78
N PRO A 108 -13.96 17.60 4.35
CA PRO A 108 -13.31 18.90 4.21
C PRO A 108 -11.84 18.93 4.63
N GLY A 109 -11.03 19.73 3.95
CA GLY A 109 -9.59 19.85 4.22
C GLY A 109 -9.28 20.16 5.70
N ILE A 110 -10.12 20.98 6.35
CA ILE A 110 -9.98 21.31 7.79
C ILE A 110 -10.00 20.09 8.72
N VAL A 111 -10.55 18.95 8.31
CA VAL A 111 -10.56 17.70 9.09
C VAL A 111 -9.79 16.55 8.42
N ASP A 112 -9.28 16.77 7.21
CA ASP A 112 -8.56 15.78 6.39
C ASP A 112 -7.31 15.23 7.07
N GLY A 113 -6.56 16.08 7.78
CA GLY A 113 -5.42 15.67 8.59
C GLY A 113 -4.11 15.44 7.82
N GLY A 114 -3.96 16.05 6.64
CA GLY A 114 -2.68 16.21 5.96
C GLY A 114 -1.62 16.99 6.78
N PRO A 115 -0.51 17.42 6.16
CA PRO A 115 0.67 17.92 6.88
C PRO A 115 0.45 19.15 7.76
N GLN A 116 -0.60 19.92 7.47
CA GLN A 116 -0.99 21.11 8.24
C GLN A 116 -1.84 20.76 9.49
N GLY A 117 -2.38 19.54 9.56
CA GLY A 117 -3.23 19.05 10.66
C GLY A 117 -2.44 18.59 11.89
N ILE A 118 -1.43 19.36 12.31
CA ILE A 118 -0.53 19.00 13.41
C ILE A 118 -1.27 18.74 14.72
N ILE A 119 -0.93 17.62 15.36
CA ILE A 119 -1.28 17.28 16.73
C ILE A 119 0.03 17.29 17.54
N PRO A 120 0.27 18.31 18.37
CA PRO A 120 1.51 18.42 19.15
C PRO A 120 1.76 17.21 20.04
N ALA A 121 3.02 16.93 20.38
CA ALA A 121 3.35 15.94 21.40
C ALA A 121 2.60 16.23 22.73
N GLY A 122 1.91 15.23 23.28
CA GLY A 122 1.03 15.40 24.46
C GLY A 122 -0.29 16.13 24.18
N GLY A 123 -0.51 16.59 22.95
CA GLY A 123 -1.65 17.40 22.53
C GLY A 123 -2.88 16.58 22.16
N THR A 124 -3.99 17.28 21.93
CA THR A 124 -5.26 16.70 21.48
C THR A 124 -5.81 17.49 20.31
N ARG A 125 -6.37 16.80 19.32
CA ARG A 125 -7.14 17.39 18.24
C ARG A 125 -8.49 16.69 18.13
N THR A 126 -9.57 17.47 18.12
CA THR A 126 -10.92 16.96 17.90
C THR A 126 -11.35 17.29 16.49
N VAL A 127 -11.90 16.31 15.78
CA VAL A 127 -12.51 16.51 14.46
C VAL A 127 -13.95 16.06 14.47
N THR A 128 -14.81 16.79 13.76
CA THR A 128 -16.20 16.42 13.53
C THR A 128 -16.50 16.49 12.05
N PHE A 129 -17.05 15.42 11.49
CA PHE A 129 -17.43 15.37 10.08
C PHE A 129 -18.60 14.42 9.87
N THR A 130 -19.22 14.49 8.70
CA THR A 130 -20.29 13.58 8.29
C THR A 130 -19.90 12.93 6.97
N PRO A 131 -19.57 11.63 6.93
CA PRO A 131 -19.25 10.95 5.69
C PRO A 131 -20.49 10.92 4.79
N GLN A 132 -20.35 11.40 3.55
CA GLN A 132 -21.43 11.39 2.56
C GLN A 132 -21.21 10.37 1.43
N GLN A 133 -20.02 9.75 1.40
CA GLN A 133 -19.65 8.76 0.40
C GLN A 133 -20.30 7.38 0.64
N ARG A 134 -20.14 6.50 -0.34
CA ARG A 134 -20.63 5.11 -0.33
C ARG A 134 -19.91 4.26 0.71
N ALA A 135 -20.47 3.10 1.03
CA ALA A 135 -19.79 2.10 1.84
C ALA A 135 -18.44 1.68 1.21
N ALA A 136 -17.39 1.66 2.02
CA ALA A 136 -16.02 1.39 1.60
C ALA A 136 -15.14 0.98 2.78
N THR A 137 -14.03 0.29 2.47
CA THR A 137 -12.91 0.12 3.40
C THR A 137 -11.86 1.20 3.09
N CYS A 138 -11.78 2.18 3.98
CA CYS A 138 -10.78 3.24 4.02
C CYS A 138 -9.79 2.96 5.15
N TRP A 139 -8.84 3.86 5.39
CA TRP A 139 -7.86 3.67 6.46
C TRP A 139 -7.36 5.00 7.02
N ILE A 140 -6.66 4.95 8.15
CA ILE A 140 -6.03 6.10 8.79
C ILE A 140 -4.54 5.87 8.94
N HIS A 141 -3.75 6.92 8.74
CA HIS A 141 -2.32 6.91 8.99
C HIS A 141 -1.79 8.34 9.21
N PRO A 142 -0.55 8.48 9.72
CA PRO A 142 0.09 9.79 9.84
C PRO A 142 0.41 10.39 8.47
N HIS A 143 0.44 11.70 8.41
CA HIS A 143 0.78 12.49 7.21
C HIS A 143 1.69 13.66 7.61
N LYS A 144 2.66 13.37 8.49
CA LYS A 144 3.56 14.39 9.07
C LYS A 144 4.65 14.70 8.05
N HIS A 145 4.70 15.95 7.58
CA HIS A 145 5.69 16.42 6.60
C HIS A 145 7.12 15.90 6.85
N GLY A 146 7.65 15.17 5.86
CA GLY A 146 9.02 14.64 5.85
C GLY A 146 9.26 13.50 6.85
N LYS A 147 8.20 12.95 7.45
CA LYS A 147 8.25 11.85 8.43
C LYS A 147 7.13 10.83 8.26
N THR A 148 6.27 10.93 7.24
CA THR A 148 5.15 10.01 7.01
C THR A 148 5.64 8.57 6.99
N GLY A 149 6.70 8.29 6.20
CA GLY A 149 7.30 6.97 6.06
C GLY A 149 7.77 6.39 7.41
N ARG A 150 8.45 7.20 8.23
CA ARG A 150 8.90 6.75 9.57
C ARG A 150 7.73 6.44 10.48
N GLN A 151 6.73 7.32 10.56
CA GLN A 151 5.64 7.15 11.52
C GLN A 151 4.76 5.94 11.16
N VAL A 152 4.56 5.66 9.87
CA VAL A 152 3.92 4.42 9.38
C VAL A 152 4.80 3.20 9.64
N ALA A 153 6.10 3.27 9.35
CA ALA A 153 7.03 2.17 9.59
C ALA A 153 7.11 1.79 11.08
N MET A 154 6.97 2.75 12.01
CA MET A 154 6.89 2.49 13.44
C MET A 154 5.61 1.76 13.86
N GLY A 155 4.54 1.82 13.06
CA GLY A 155 3.35 0.99 13.24
C GLY A 155 2.01 1.72 13.16
N LEU A 156 1.97 3.03 12.94
CA LEU A 156 0.73 3.79 12.92
C LEU A 156 -0.05 3.54 11.63
N ALA A 157 -1.07 2.69 11.70
CA ALA A 157 -2.13 2.55 10.71
C ALA A 157 -3.39 1.98 11.39
N GLY A 158 -4.57 2.41 10.97
CA GLY A 158 -5.86 1.86 11.40
C GLY A 158 -6.82 1.78 10.24
N LEU A 159 -7.96 1.14 10.40
CA LEU A 159 -8.96 1.03 9.34
C LEU A 159 -10.13 1.98 9.56
N VAL A 160 -10.86 2.27 8.49
CA VAL A 160 -12.14 2.96 8.53
C VAL A 160 -13.13 2.15 7.69
N LEU A 161 -14.25 1.76 8.29
CA LEU A 161 -15.31 1.03 7.61
C LEU A 161 -16.52 1.93 7.49
N ILE A 162 -16.80 2.38 6.27
CA ILE A 162 -18.02 3.13 5.98
C ILE A 162 -19.11 2.13 5.62
N GLU A 163 -20.25 2.21 6.31
CA GLU A 163 -21.46 1.47 5.95
C GLU A 163 -22.54 2.40 5.42
N ASP A 164 -23.36 1.87 4.52
CA ASP A 164 -24.60 2.47 4.06
C ASP A 164 -25.72 1.43 3.95
N ASP A 165 -26.93 1.88 3.58
CA ASP A 165 -28.09 1.00 3.47
C ASP A 165 -28.04 0.09 2.24
N GLU A 166 -27.22 0.40 1.23
CA GLU A 166 -27.07 -0.41 0.02
C GLU A 166 -26.30 -1.69 0.34
N ILE A 167 -25.10 -1.56 0.94
CA ILE A 167 -24.27 -2.72 1.27
C ILE A 167 -24.94 -3.65 2.29
N ARG A 168 -25.76 -3.12 3.19
CA ARG A 168 -26.49 -3.92 4.20
C ARG A 168 -27.56 -4.82 3.61
N LYS A 169 -28.09 -4.47 2.43
CA LYS A 169 -29.07 -5.29 1.70
C LYS A 169 -28.38 -6.46 0.99
N LEU A 170 -27.11 -6.29 0.62
CA LEU A 170 -26.29 -7.38 0.12
C LEU A 170 -26.01 -8.30 1.30
N ARG A 171 -26.44 -9.56 1.20
CA ARG A 171 -26.18 -10.58 2.22
C ARG A 171 -24.72 -11.06 2.15
N LEU A 172 -23.76 -10.14 2.07
CA LEU A 172 -22.32 -10.42 2.12
C LEU A 172 -21.94 -11.00 3.49
N PRO A 173 -20.80 -11.73 3.59
CA PRO A 173 -20.16 -12.00 4.86
C PRO A 173 -19.93 -10.69 5.63
N LYS A 174 -20.24 -10.70 6.93
CA LYS A 174 -20.35 -9.48 7.76
C LYS A 174 -20.10 -9.69 9.24
N GLN A 175 -19.77 -10.92 9.67
CA GLN A 175 -19.38 -11.18 11.04
C GLN A 175 -17.90 -10.82 11.18
N TRP A 176 -17.65 -9.62 11.71
CA TRP A 176 -16.31 -9.07 11.90
C TRP A 176 -15.41 -10.04 12.68
N GLY A 177 -14.24 -10.34 12.12
CA GLY A 177 -13.28 -11.27 12.72
C GLY A 177 -13.64 -12.75 12.58
N ILE A 178 -14.72 -13.09 11.85
CA ILE A 178 -15.14 -14.47 11.59
C ILE A 178 -15.17 -14.73 10.09
N ASP A 179 -16.14 -14.15 9.38
CA ASP A 179 -16.32 -14.29 7.93
C ASP A 179 -16.14 -12.97 7.17
N ASP A 180 -15.95 -11.86 7.88
CA ASP A 180 -15.55 -10.55 7.36
C ASP A 180 -14.31 -10.07 8.12
N VAL A 181 -13.15 -10.08 7.46
CA VAL A 181 -11.86 -10.02 8.14
C VAL A 181 -10.95 -8.99 7.46
N PRO A 182 -10.37 -8.05 8.22
CA PRO A 182 -9.34 -7.17 7.68
C PRO A 182 -7.99 -7.88 7.56
N VAL A 183 -7.26 -7.56 6.51
CA VAL A 183 -5.91 -8.09 6.23
C VAL A 183 -5.01 -6.93 5.82
N ILE A 184 -4.39 -6.31 6.82
CA ILE A 184 -3.40 -5.25 6.66
C ILE A 184 -2.04 -5.92 6.47
N ILE A 185 -1.46 -5.77 5.28
CA ILE A 185 -0.20 -6.41 4.89
C ILE A 185 0.89 -5.35 4.86
N GLN A 186 1.97 -5.57 5.61
CA GLN A 186 3.11 -4.66 5.70
C GLN A 186 4.42 -5.45 5.72
N ASP A 187 5.46 -4.97 5.07
CA ASP A 187 6.82 -5.45 5.32
C ASP A 187 7.56 -4.54 6.32
N LYS A 188 8.49 -5.13 7.08
CA LYS A 188 9.42 -4.41 7.95
C LYS A 188 10.80 -5.05 7.91
N ARG A 189 11.83 -4.23 8.16
CA ARG A 189 13.19 -4.68 8.44
C ARG A 189 13.52 -4.43 9.90
N PHE A 190 14.21 -5.37 10.53
CA PHE A 190 14.62 -5.27 11.93
C PHE A 190 16.14 -5.33 12.06
N SER A 191 16.70 -4.54 12.98
CA SER A 191 18.10 -4.59 13.35
C SER A 191 18.43 -5.84 14.19
N ALA A 192 19.72 -6.10 14.41
CA ALA A 192 20.15 -7.29 15.16
C ALA A 192 19.62 -7.36 16.60
N ASP A 193 19.36 -6.21 17.24
CA ASP A 193 18.75 -6.08 18.56
C ASP A 193 17.21 -6.16 18.55
N GLY A 194 16.59 -6.26 17.37
CA GLY A 194 15.16 -6.44 17.18
C GLY A 194 14.35 -5.16 17.01
N GLN A 195 14.97 -3.97 16.99
CA GLN A 195 14.25 -2.73 16.70
C GLN A 195 13.88 -2.61 15.22
N ILE A 196 12.88 -1.78 14.89
CA ILE A 196 12.55 -1.44 13.51
C ILE A 196 13.69 -0.60 12.93
N ASP A 197 14.31 -1.08 11.85
CA ASP A 197 15.44 -0.42 11.17
C ASP A 197 14.94 0.50 10.05
N TYR A 198 14.20 1.54 10.44
CA TYR A 198 13.78 2.58 9.52
C TYR A 198 14.89 3.61 9.29
N GLN A 199 15.13 3.94 8.02
CA GLN A 199 16.01 5.04 7.62
C GLN A 199 15.38 5.74 6.42
N LEU A 200 15.47 7.07 6.40
CA LEU A 200 15.29 7.88 5.21
C LEU A 200 16.68 8.35 4.76
N ASP A 201 17.25 7.63 3.79
CA ASP A 201 18.57 7.89 3.21
C ASP A 201 18.49 7.96 1.67
N ILE A 202 19.63 8.18 0.99
CA ILE A 202 19.68 8.30 -0.48
C ILE A 202 19.10 7.06 -1.17
N MET A 203 19.34 5.86 -0.65
CA MET A 203 18.82 4.63 -1.26
C MET A 203 17.31 4.58 -1.08
N THR A 204 16.81 4.75 0.14
CA THR A 204 15.36 4.64 0.40
C THR A 204 14.58 5.81 -0.20
N ALA A 205 15.17 6.99 -0.33
CA ALA A 205 14.56 8.13 -1.04
C ALA A 205 14.40 7.89 -2.55
N ALA A 206 15.17 6.97 -3.13
CA ALA A 206 15.10 6.61 -4.54
C ALA A 206 14.23 5.37 -4.83
N VAL A 207 14.29 4.34 -3.97
CA VAL A 207 13.62 3.05 -4.24
C VAL A 207 12.63 2.63 -3.16
N GLY A 208 12.45 3.48 -2.14
CA GLY A 208 11.59 3.23 -0.99
C GLY A 208 12.24 2.40 0.12
N TRP A 209 11.65 2.50 1.31
CA TRP A 209 12.00 1.64 2.43
C TRP A 209 11.25 0.32 2.34
N PHE A 210 11.99 -0.79 2.36
CA PHE A 210 11.46 -2.15 2.32
C PHE A 210 12.26 -3.07 3.24
N GLY A 211 11.61 -4.14 3.66
CA GLY A 211 12.17 -5.15 4.54
C GLY A 211 12.07 -6.56 4.00
N ASP A 212 12.47 -7.50 4.86
CA ASP A 212 12.51 -8.95 4.63
C ASP A 212 11.46 -9.72 5.45
N THR A 213 10.74 -9.02 6.35
CA THR A 213 9.75 -9.62 7.25
C THR A 213 8.35 -9.14 6.88
N LEU A 214 7.50 -10.04 6.38
CA LEU A 214 6.10 -9.72 6.10
C LEU A 214 5.22 -9.91 7.34
N LEU A 215 4.38 -8.92 7.61
CA LEU A 215 3.41 -8.88 8.70
C LEU A 215 2.00 -8.85 8.12
N THR A 216 1.08 -9.55 8.79
CA THR A 216 -0.36 -9.53 8.52
C THR A 216 -1.08 -9.20 9.82
N ASN A 217 -1.72 -8.03 9.86
CA ASN A 217 -2.26 -7.43 11.08
C ASN A 217 -1.23 -7.40 12.22
N GLY A 218 0.05 -7.15 11.89
CA GLY A 218 1.16 -7.11 12.84
C GLY A 218 1.74 -8.46 13.26
N ALA A 219 1.14 -9.59 12.84
CA ALA A 219 1.67 -10.93 13.11
C ALA A 219 2.48 -11.49 11.93
N ILE A 220 3.52 -12.28 12.22
CA ILE A 220 4.26 -13.03 11.19
C ILE A 220 3.49 -14.31 10.87
N TYR A 221 3.06 -14.44 9.61
CA TYR A 221 2.35 -15.62 9.05
C TYR A 221 1.27 -16.22 9.98
N PRO A 222 0.24 -15.42 10.35
CA PRO A 222 -0.84 -15.90 11.21
C PRO A 222 -1.75 -16.92 10.51
N GLN A 223 -2.62 -17.54 11.29
CA GLN A 223 -3.74 -18.35 10.80
C GLN A 223 -5.09 -17.73 11.18
N HIS A 224 -6.05 -17.80 10.25
CA HIS A 224 -7.44 -17.41 10.49
C HIS A 224 -8.36 -18.62 10.36
N SER A 225 -9.21 -18.84 11.37
CA SER A 225 -10.23 -19.89 11.35
C SER A 225 -11.57 -19.34 10.89
N ALA A 226 -12.10 -19.85 9.77
CA ALA A 226 -13.31 -19.31 9.15
C ALA A 226 -14.37 -20.40 8.89
N PRO A 227 -15.67 -20.10 9.02
CA PRO A 227 -16.74 -21.04 8.65
C PRO A 227 -16.76 -21.32 7.13
N LYS A 228 -17.17 -22.52 6.73
CA LYS A 228 -17.34 -22.92 5.31
C LYS A 228 -18.32 -22.01 4.58
N GLY A 229 -18.07 -21.74 3.31
CA GLY A 229 -18.86 -20.82 2.50
C GLY A 229 -17.99 -19.69 1.98
N TRP A 230 -18.53 -18.47 1.95
CA TRP A 230 -17.80 -17.28 1.53
C TRP A 230 -17.07 -16.62 2.71
N LEU A 231 -15.76 -16.44 2.57
CA LEU A 231 -14.94 -15.61 3.44
C LEU A 231 -14.65 -14.28 2.74
N ARG A 232 -15.01 -13.16 3.37
CA ARG A 232 -14.67 -11.81 2.91
C ARG A 232 -13.38 -11.34 3.57
N LEU A 233 -12.42 -10.94 2.74
CA LEU A 233 -11.15 -10.37 3.15
C LEU A 233 -11.09 -8.92 2.69
N ARG A 234 -10.86 -8.00 3.62
CA ARG A 234 -10.63 -6.57 3.35
C ARG A 234 -9.13 -6.31 3.34
N LEU A 235 -8.54 -6.36 2.16
CA LEU A 235 -7.10 -6.27 1.96
C LEU A 235 -6.67 -4.80 1.97
N LEU A 236 -5.60 -4.49 2.70
CA LEU A 236 -4.89 -3.21 2.66
C LEU A 236 -3.40 -3.49 2.46
N ASN A 237 -2.79 -2.88 1.45
CA ASN A 237 -1.33 -2.78 1.39
C ASN A 237 -0.89 -1.56 2.18
N GLY A 238 -0.43 -1.78 3.41
CA GLY A 238 0.10 -0.75 4.29
C GLY A 238 1.62 -0.65 4.25
N CYS A 239 2.28 -1.21 3.24
CA CYS A 239 3.74 -1.09 3.09
C CYS A 239 4.12 0.35 2.72
N ASN A 240 5.32 0.78 3.12
CA ASN A 240 5.85 2.10 2.72
C ASN A 240 6.07 2.18 1.20
N ALA A 241 6.65 1.12 0.62
CA ALA A 241 7.10 1.15 -0.77
C ALA A 241 6.83 -0.12 -1.57
N ARG A 242 6.51 -1.24 -0.93
CA ARG A 242 6.35 -2.53 -1.59
C ARG A 242 4.97 -2.66 -2.22
N SER A 243 4.91 -2.85 -3.54
CA SER A 243 3.69 -3.38 -4.17
C SER A 243 3.54 -4.88 -3.89
N LEU A 244 2.29 -5.35 -3.85
CA LEU A 244 1.94 -6.74 -3.60
C LEU A 244 1.16 -7.32 -4.78
N ASN A 245 1.14 -8.64 -4.91
CA ASN A 245 0.29 -9.35 -5.87
C ASN A 245 -0.34 -10.58 -5.20
N ILE A 246 -1.59 -10.45 -4.76
CA ILE A 246 -2.25 -11.40 -3.87
C ILE A 246 -2.86 -12.57 -4.64
N ALA A 247 -2.59 -13.80 -4.20
CA ALA A 247 -3.16 -15.02 -4.77
C ALA A 247 -3.45 -16.06 -3.67
N ALA A 248 -4.12 -17.15 -4.04
CA ALA A 248 -4.26 -18.32 -3.17
C ALA A 248 -3.24 -19.41 -3.55
N SER A 249 -2.68 -20.09 -2.54
CA SER A 249 -1.63 -21.10 -2.73
C SER A 249 -2.05 -22.31 -3.58
N ASP A 250 -3.35 -22.57 -3.69
CA ASP A 250 -3.93 -23.66 -4.50
C ASP A 250 -4.62 -23.15 -5.77
N ASN A 251 -4.37 -21.89 -6.15
CA ASN A 251 -4.94 -21.20 -7.30
C ASN A 251 -6.46 -21.06 -7.28
N ARG A 252 -7.13 -21.24 -6.13
CA ARG A 252 -8.56 -20.90 -6.03
C ARG A 252 -8.76 -19.40 -6.31
N PRO A 253 -9.84 -19.03 -6.99
CA PRO A 253 -10.06 -17.65 -7.39
C PRO A 253 -10.37 -16.73 -6.21
N LEU A 254 -10.03 -15.46 -6.38
CA LEU A 254 -10.50 -14.34 -5.56
C LEU A 254 -11.61 -13.62 -6.33
N TYR A 255 -12.73 -13.31 -5.67
CA TYR A 255 -13.83 -12.56 -6.26
C TYR A 255 -13.81 -11.15 -5.71
N VAL A 256 -13.24 -10.20 -6.48
CA VAL A 256 -13.17 -8.79 -6.08
C VAL A 256 -14.56 -8.18 -6.10
N ILE A 257 -15.00 -7.65 -4.95
CA ILE A 257 -16.33 -7.02 -4.80
C ILE A 257 -16.25 -5.52 -4.55
N ALA A 258 -15.11 -5.00 -4.10
CA ALA A 258 -14.91 -3.58 -3.83
C ALA A 258 -13.45 -3.17 -4.06
N SER A 259 -13.24 -1.92 -4.45
CA SER A 259 -11.95 -1.23 -4.48
C SER A 259 -11.88 -0.15 -3.40
N ASP A 260 -10.87 0.71 -3.41
CA ASP A 260 -10.64 1.78 -2.42
C ASP A 260 -11.91 2.51 -1.96
N GLY A 261 -12.73 2.92 -2.93
CA GLY A 261 -13.92 3.73 -2.71
C GLY A 261 -15.19 2.92 -2.56
N GLY A 262 -15.17 1.59 -2.47
CA GLY A 262 -16.35 0.76 -2.26
C GLY A 262 -16.68 -0.20 -3.39
N LEU A 263 -17.93 -0.66 -3.40
CA LEU A 263 -18.38 -1.77 -4.26
C LEU A 263 -18.15 -1.51 -5.76
N LEU A 264 -17.78 -2.58 -6.47
CA LEU A 264 -17.84 -2.68 -7.93
C LEU A 264 -19.28 -2.92 -8.39
N ALA A 265 -19.57 -2.80 -9.69
CA ALA A 265 -20.90 -3.10 -10.22
C ALA A 265 -21.31 -4.57 -9.99
N GLU A 266 -20.37 -5.48 -10.24
CA GLU A 266 -20.50 -6.93 -10.11
C GLU A 266 -19.17 -7.54 -9.65
N PRO A 267 -19.16 -8.75 -9.09
CA PRO A 267 -17.92 -9.40 -8.67
C PRO A 267 -16.99 -9.68 -9.86
N VAL A 268 -15.72 -9.29 -9.74
CA VAL A 268 -14.69 -9.60 -10.75
C VAL A 268 -13.82 -10.74 -10.26
N LYS A 269 -13.90 -11.87 -10.95
CA LYS A 269 -13.09 -13.06 -10.64
C LYS A 269 -11.65 -12.88 -11.14
N VAL A 270 -10.68 -13.07 -10.26
CA VAL A 270 -9.24 -13.02 -10.57
C VAL A 270 -8.51 -14.21 -9.95
N THR A 271 -7.36 -14.58 -10.52
CA THR A 271 -6.43 -15.58 -9.95
C THR A 271 -5.32 -14.94 -9.13
N GLU A 272 -4.99 -13.69 -9.45
CA GLU A 272 -4.02 -12.86 -8.77
C GLU A 272 -4.52 -11.41 -8.75
N LEU A 273 -4.14 -10.64 -7.73
CA LEU A 273 -4.63 -9.29 -7.48
C LEU A 273 -3.48 -8.35 -7.12
N PRO A 274 -2.97 -7.58 -8.09
CA PRO A 274 -2.03 -6.50 -7.81
C PRO A 274 -2.62 -5.46 -6.85
N LEU A 275 -1.86 -5.08 -5.84
CA LEU A 275 -2.27 -4.18 -4.77
C LEU A 275 -1.14 -3.18 -4.47
N LEU A 276 -1.33 -1.92 -4.86
CA LEU A 276 -0.34 -0.86 -4.65
C LEU A 276 -0.37 -0.33 -3.21
N MET A 277 0.68 0.38 -2.80
CA MET A 277 0.77 1.00 -1.47
C MET A 277 -0.43 1.94 -1.24
N GLY A 278 -1.15 1.77 -0.14
CA GLY A 278 -2.35 2.53 0.23
C GLY A 278 -3.66 2.02 -0.40
N GLU A 279 -3.61 1.08 -1.35
CA GLU A 279 -4.82 0.53 -1.97
C GLU A 279 -5.55 -0.45 -1.05
N ARG A 280 -6.87 -0.51 -1.26
CA ARG A 280 -7.73 -1.53 -0.67
C ARG A 280 -8.53 -2.25 -1.74
N PHE A 281 -8.68 -3.54 -1.54
CA PHE A 281 -9.67 -4.35 -2.24
C PHE A 281 -10.37 -5.26 -1.24
N GLU A 282 -11.67 -5.45 -1.45
CA GLU A 282 -12.40 -6.47 -0.73
C GLU A 282 -12.68 -7.64 -1.66
N VAL A 283 -12.34 -8.84 -1.21
CA VAL A 283 -12.49 -10.07 -1.99
C VAL A 283 -13.31 -11.10 -1.22
N LEU A 284 -14.11 -11.89 -1.93
CA LEU A 284 -14.70 -13.11 -1.42
C LEU A 284 -13.88 -14.32 -1.92
N VAL A 285 -13.67 -15.29 -1.03
CA VAL A 285 -13.01 -16.56 -1.34
C VAL A 285 -13.90 -17.70 -0.90
N ASP A 286 -14.11 -18.67 -1.79
CA ASP A 286 -14.91 -19.86 -1.48
C ASP A 286 -14.07 -20.87 -0.69
N ILE A 287 -14.52 -21.20 0.52
CA ILE A 287 -13.91 -22.16 1.42
C ILE A 287 -14.85 -23.32 1.77
N SER A 288 -15.88 -23.54 0.95
CA SER A 288 -16.88 -24.60 1.12
C SER A 288 -16.29 -26.01 1.06
N ASP A 289 -15.19 -26.19 0.32
CA ASP A 289 -14.47 -27.47 0.19
C ASP A 289 -13.84 -27.95 1.51
N GLY A 290 -13.70 -27.05 2.49
CA GLY A 290 -13.12 -27.33 3.79
C GLY A 290 -11.60 -27.57 3.77
N LYS A 291 -10.91 -27.24 2.69
CA LYS A 291 -9.45 -27.42 2.57
C LYS A 291 -8.73 -26.16 3.02
N ALA A 292 -7.73 -26.32 3.89
CA ALA A 292 -6.86 -25.23 4.28
C ALA A 292 -5.93 -24.84 3.14
N PHE A 293 -5.71 -23.53 2.96
CA PHE A 293 -4.82 -22.96 1.96
C PHE A 293 -4.18 -21.68 2.53
N ASP A 294 -3.13 -21.18 1.89
CA ASP A 294 -2.51 -19.92 2.26
C ASP A 294 -2.94 -18.82 1.29
N LEU A 295 -3.26 -17.64 1.82
CA LEU A 295 -3.18 -16.40 1.04
C LEU A 295 -1.69 -16.08 0.89
N VAL A 296 -1.24 -15.78 -0.32
CA VAL A 296 0.16 -15.50 -0.65
C VAL A 296 0.27 -14.17 -1.39
N THR A 297 1.45 -13.54 -1.32
CA THR A 297 1.86 -12.52 -2.29
C THR A 297 2.87 -13.12 -3.25
N LEU A 298 2.66 -12.95 -4.55
CA LEU A 298 3.57 -13.38 -5.61
C LEU A 298 4.70 -12.35 -5.78
N PRO A 299 5.85 -12.75 -6.38
CA PRO A 299 6.89 -11.80 -6.75
C PRO A 299 6.35 -10.71 -7.68
N VAL A 300 6.83 -9.49 -7.49
CA VAL A 300 6.44 -8.32 -8.29
C VAL A 300 7.62 -7.80 -9.10
N SER A 301 7.35 -7.29 -10.30
CA SER A 301 8.31 -6.54 -11.10
C SER A 301 8.41 -5.11 -10.58
N GLN A 302 9.15 -4.94 -9.50
CA GLN A 302 9.48 -3.65 -8.91
C GLN A 302 10.90 -3.72 -8.35
N MET A 303 11.68 -2.67 -8.60
CA MET A 303 13.07 -2.59 -8.14
C MET A 303 13.18 -2.83 -6.62
N GLY A 304 14.10 -3.72 -6.22
CA GLY A 304 14.34 -4.11 -4.83
C GLY A 304 13.31 -5.10 -4.24
N MET A 305 12.15 -5.28 -4.87
CA MET A 305 11.04 -6.01 -4.25
C MET A 305 11.06 -7.52 -4.48
N ALA A 306 11.91 -8.02 -5.38
CA ALA A 306 12.11 -9.46 -5.64
C ALA A 306 13.35 -10.05 -4.95
N ILE A 307 13.82 -9.41 -3.87
CA ILE A 307 14.88 -9.94 -3.01
C ILE A 307 14.27 -11.00 -2.08
N ALA A 308 14.96 -12.11 -1.85
CA ALA A 308 14.53 -13.14 -0.93
C ALA A 308 14.17 -12.55 0.45
N PRO A 309 13.03 -12.96 1.06
CA PRO A 309 12.21 -14.11 0.70
C PRO A 309 11.10 -13.84 -0.34
N PHE A 310 11.06 -12.65 -0.95
CA PHE A 310 10.02 -12.23 -1.90
C PHE A 310 10.34 -12.54 -3.37
N ASP A 311 11.44 -13.28 -3.63
CA ASP A 311 11.78 -13.83 -4.95
C ASP A 311 10.85 -14.98 -5.37
N LYS A 312 9.99 -15.43 -4.45
CA LYS A 312 9.03 -16.54 -4.62
C LYS A 312 7.67 -16.16 -3.99
N PRO A 313 6.59 -16.92 -4.26
CA PRO A 313 5.33 -16.75 -3.54
C PRO A 313 5.56 -16.80 -2.02
N HIS A 314 5.22 -15.70 -1.34
CA HIS A 314 5.43 -15.54 0.09
C HIS A 314 4.09 -15.64 0.84
N PRO A 315 3.95 -16.52 1.85
CA PRO A 315 2.72 -16.59 2.64
C PRO A 315 2.40 -15.28 3.35
N VAL A 316 1.13 -14.87 3.28
CA VAL A 316 0.54 -13.76 4.04
C VAL A 316 -0.11 -14.34 5.30
N MET A 317 -1.09 -15.23 5.12
CA MET A 317 -1.79 -15.91 6.22
C MET A 317 -2.32 -17.28 5.79
N ARG A 318 -2.45 -18.19 6.75
CA ARG A 318 -3.13 -19.47 6.57
C ARG A 318 -4.64 -19.30 6.80
N ILE A 319 -5.46 -19.82 5.91
CA ILE A 319 -6.92 -19.92 6.10
C ILE A 319 -7.25 -21.35 6.47
N GLN A 320 -7.93 -21.51 7.62
CA GLN A 320 -8.30 -22.80 8.21
C GLN A 320 -9.83 -22.93 8.27
N PRO A 321 -10.46 -23.61 7.31
CA PRO A 321 -11.91 -23.81 7.33
C PRO A 321 -12.37 -24.62 8.55
N LEU A 322 -13.44 -24.18 9.18
CA LEU A 322 -14.13 -24.83 10.29
C LEU A 322 -15.22 -25.80 9.78
N ARG A 323 -15.84 -26.56 10.67
CA ARG A 323 -16.96 -27.47 10.33
C ARG A 323 -18.34 -26.82 10.40
N ILE A 324 -18.39 -25.49 10.53
CA ILE A 324 -19.61 -24.68 10.62
C ILE A 324 -19.77 -23.93 9.30
N THR A 325 -21.01 -23.70 8.86
CA THR A 325 -21.33 -23.01 7.60
C THR A 325 -21.63 -21.54 7.85
N ALA A 326 -21.06 -20.66 7.02
CA ALA A 326 -21.32 -19.22 6.97
C ALA A 326 -22.63 -18.93 6.24
N SER A 327 -23.31 -17.85 6.60
CA SER A 327 -24.55 -17.43 5.94
C SER A 327 -24.35 -16.42 4.80
N GLY A 328 -23.13 -15.91 4.62
CA GLY A 328 -22.81 -14.93 3.59
C GLY A 328 -22.98 -15.49 2.18
N THR A 329 -23.35 -14.62 1.25
CA THR A 329 -23.57 -14.89 -0.17
C THR A 329 -22.72 -13.97 -1.03
N LEU A 330 -22.46 -14.37 -2.28
CA LEU A 330 -21.88 -13.53 -3.32
C LEU A 330 -22.98 -13.18 -4.33
N PRO A 331 -23.57 -11.97 -4.29
CA PRO A 331 -24.56 -11.54 -5.28
C PRO A 331 -23.92 -11.30 -6.65
N ASP A 332 -24.66 -11.58 -7.74
CA ASP A 332 -24.21 -11.30 -9.11
C ASP A 332 -24.12 -9.79 -9.39
N THR A 333 -24.96 -8.99 -8.74
CA THR A 333 -24.93 -7.52 -8.85
C THR A 333 -24.75 -6.91 -7.46
N LEU A 334 -23.83 -5.97 -7.34
CA LEU A 334 -23.43 -5.36 -6.07
C LEU A 334 -23.93 -3.92 -5.95
N THR A 335 -23.72 -3.09 -6.97
CA THR A 335 -24.19 -1.69 -6.98
C THR A 335 -24.44 -1.19 -8.40
N THR A 336 -25.10 -0.05 -8.53
CA THR A 336 -25.21 0.67 -9.80
C THR A 336 -24.02 1.60 -9.96
N MET A 337 -23.09 1.26 -10.87
CA MET A 337 -21.99 2.15 -11.21
C MET A 337 -22.44 3.24 -12.18
N LEU A 338 -22.22 4.51 -11.80
CA LEU A 338 -22.52 5.65 -12.68
C LEU A 338 -21.61 5.62 -13.91
N ALA A 339 -22.21 5.88 -15.08
CA ALA A 339 -21.48 6.05 -16.33
C ALA A 339 -20.56 7.27 -16.25
N LEU A 340 -19.45 7.23 -16.99
CA LEU A 340 -18.56 8.38 -17.12
C LEU A 340 -19.29 9.51 -17.86
N PRO A 341 -19.19 10.78 -17.41
CA PRO A 341 -19.71 11.92 -18.14
C PRO A 341 -18.92 12.14 -19.45
N SER A 342 -19.42 13.03 -20.32
CA SER A 342 -18.61 13.53 -21.43
C SER A 342 -17.33 14.17 -20.89
N LEU A 343 -16.21 13.89 -21.55
CA LEU A 343 -14.89 14.44 -21.22
C LEU A 343 -14.62 15.79 -21.90
N GLU A 344 -15.46 16.17 -22.86
CA GLU A 344 -15.33 17.41 -23.61
C GLU A 344 -15.59 18.63 -22.71
N GLY A 345 -14.71 19.64 -22.80
CA GLY A 345 -14.84 20.88 -22.02
C GLY A 345 -14.47 20.78 -20.54
N LEU A 346 -14.12 19.59 -20.02
CA LEU A 346 -13.61 19.45 -18.65
C LEU A 346 -12.23 20.11 -18.50
N THR A 347 -11.98 20.75 -17.36
CA THR A 347 -10.65 21.25 -17.02
C THR A 347 -9.66 20.09 -16.98
N VAL A 348 -8.51 20.27 -17.65
CA VAL A 348 -7.41 19.31 -17.65
C VAL A 348 -6.25 19.85 -16.82
N ARG A 349 -5.75 19.07 -15.86
CA ARG A 349 -4.55 19.41 -15.08
C ARG A 349 -3.46 18.38 -15.34
N ASN A 350 -2.26 18.87 -15.67
CA ASN A 350 -1.10 18.02 -15.91
C ASN A 350 -0.19 18.01 -14.68
N LEU A 351 0.15 16.81 -14.21
CA LEU A 351 1.01 16.55 -13.07
C LEU A 351 2.17 15.69 -13.54
N LYS A 352 3.34 16.30 -13.73
CA LYS A 352 4.56 15.57 -14.11
C LYS A 352 5.34 15.20 -12.85
N LEU A 353 5.46 13.90 -12.59
CA LEU A 353 6.34 13.35 -11.57
C LEU A 353 7.77 13.33 -12.12
N SER A 354 8.75 13.58 -11.26
CA SER A 354 10.16 13.43 -11.61
C SER A 354 11.02 13.27 -10.38
N MET A 355 12.16 12.61 -10.56
CA MET A 355 13.21 12.45 -9.55
C MET A 355 14.49 13.17 -10.02
N ASP A 356 15.31 13.69 -9.10
CA ASP A 356 16.63 14.22 -9.44
C ASP A 356 17.47 13.07 -10.02
N PRO A 357 18.04 13.21 -11.23
CA PRO A 357 18.81 12.12 -11.85
C PRO A 357 20.00 11.63 -11.00
N ARG A 358 20.55 12.48 -10.13
CA ARG A 358 21.62 12.09 -9.20
C ARG A 358 21.07 11.23 -8.06
N LEU A 359 19.88 11.55 -7.54
CA LEU A 359 19.21 10.72 -6.53
C LEU A 359 18.96 9.32 -7.09
N ASP A 360 18.30 9.26 -8.25
CA ASP A 360 17.95 8.00 -8.91
C ASP A 360 19.21 7.13 -9.14
N MET A 361 20.22 7.70 -9.80
CA MET A 361 21.47 7.00 -10.08
C MET A 361 22.21 6.55 -8.80
N MET A 362 22.36 7.43 -7.80
CA MET A 362 23.07 7.09 -6.56
C MET A 362 22.29 6.05 -5.75
N GLY A 363 20.97 6.18 -5.65
CA GLY A 363 20.10 5.25 -4.94
C GLY A 363 20.12 3.86 -5.58
N MET A 364 20.03 3.79 -6.91
CA MET A 364 20.20 2.56 -7.67
C MET A 364 21.58 1.92 -7.45
N GLN A 365 22.66 2.70 -7.52
CA GLN A 365 24.01 2.19 -7.26
C GLN A 365 24.15 1.61 -5.85
N MET A 366 23.58 2.28 -4.84
CA MET A 366 23.57 1.80 -3.47
C MET A 366 22.76 0.50 -3.32
N LEU A 367 21.60 0.42 -3.98
CA LEU A 367 20.77 -0.78 -4.00
C LEU A 367 21.52 -1.96 -4.63
N MET A 368 22.09 -1.77 -5.82
CA MET A 368 22.84 -2.78 -6.55
C MET A 368 24.11 -3.21 -5.80
N LYS A 369 24.80 -2.27 -5.14
CA LYS A 369 25.93 -2.60 -4.26
C LYS A 369 25.50 -3.46 -3.08
N LYS A 370 24.32 -3.22 -2.52
CA LYS A 370 23.82 -3.92 -1.33
C LYS A 370 23.28 -5.32 -1.65
N TYR A 371 22.56 -5.48 -2.76
CA TYR A 371 21.82 -6.73 -3.06
C TYR A 371 22.20 -7.40 -4.38
N GLY A 372 23.13 -6.81 -5.15
CA GLY A 372 23.57 -7.34 -6.43
C GLY A 372 22.46 -7.36 -7.49
N ALA A 373 22.60 -8.24 -8.48
CA ALA A 373 21.66 -8.36 -9.60
C ALA A 373 20.23 -8.75 -9.17
N GLN A 374 20.07 -9.38 -7.99
CA GLN A 374 18.76 -9.78 -7.47
C GLN A 374 17.82 -8.59 -7.26
N ALA A 375 18.36 -7.40 -6.99
CA ALA A 375 17.58 -6.16 -6.85
C ALA A 375 16.78 -5.79 -8.11
N MET A 376 17.17 -6.29 -9.28
CA MET A 376 16.51 -6.02 -10.57
C MET A 376 15.75 -7.25 -11.10
N SER A 377 15.62 -8.32 -10.30
CA SER A 377 14.95 -9.55 -10.74
C SER A 377 13.50 -9.27 -11.16
N GLY A 378 13.11 -9.74 -12.35
CA GLY A 378 11.77 -9.54 -12.90
C GLY A 378 11.52 -8.21 -13.61
N MET A 379 12.51 -7.31 -13.67
CA MET A 379 12.44 -6.07 -14.46
C MET A 379 12.76 -6.37 -15.94
N ASP A 380 12.10 -5.67 -16.87
CA ASP A 380 12.35 -5.82 -18.31
C ASP A 380 13.77 -5.40 -18.70
N HIS A 381 14.35 -6.07 -19.71
CA HIS A 381 15.70 -5.77 -20.22
C HIS A 381 15.84 -4.32 -20.70
N ASP A 382 14.79 -3.74 -21.28
CA ASP A 382 14.78 -2.34 -21.73
C ASP A 382 14.74 -1.36 -20.54
N SER A 383 14.05 -1.71 -19.45
CA SER A 383 14.05 -0.95 -18.20
C SER A 383 15.44 -0.99 -17.52
N MET A 384 16.10 -2.16 -17.55
CA MET A 384 17.49 -2.28 -17.08
C MET A 384 18.47 -1.41 -17.90
N ASN A 385 18.29 -1.34 -19.22
CA ASN A 385 19.14 -0.54 -20.11
C ASN A 385 18.85 0.96 -20.03
N ALA A 386 17.59 1.38 -19.89
CA ALA A 386 17.20 2.79 -19.77
C ALA A 386 17.83 3.46 -18.52
N HIS A 387 17.86 2.74 -17.40
CA HIS A 387 18.55 3.20 -16.19
C HIS A 387 20.08 3.23 -16.32
N MET A 388 20.68 2.32 -17.10
CA MET A 388 22.13 2.31 -17.35
C MET A 388 22.57 3.39 -18.36
N GLN A 389 21.73 3.74 -19.33
CA GLN A 389 22.03 4.75 -20.37
C GLN A 389 21.84 6.20 -19.90
N GLY A 390 21.06 6.44 -18.83
CA GLY A 390 20.96 7.76 -18.19
C GLY A 390 22.29 8.29 -17.61
N GLY A 391 23.31 7.43 -17.52
CA GLY A 391 24.69 7.79 -17.17
C GLY A 391 25.62 8.05 -18.37
N ASN A 392 25.18 7.86 -19.61
CA ASN A 392 26.03 7.99 -20.80
C ASN A 392 25.72 9.28 -21.57
N MET A 393 26.28 10.39 -21.09
CA MET A 393 26.39 11.62 -21.88
C MET A 393 27.29 11.35 -23.10
N GLY A 394 26.65 11.21 -24.28
CA GLY A 394 27.24 11.44 -25.59
C GLY A 394 28.26 10.42 -26.10
N HIS A 395 27.79 9.40 -26.84
CA HIS A 395 28.61 8.87 -27.94
C HIS A 395 28.23 9.61 -29.22
N GLY A 396 28.96 10.70 -29.48
CA GLY A 396 29.19 11.11 -30.86
C GLY A 396 29.89 9.99 -31.61
N GLU A 397 29.55 9.86 -32.89
CA GLU A 397 30.20 8.98 -33.86
C GLU A 397 31.72 8.97 -33.66
N MET A 398 32.28 7.79 -33.35
CA MET A 398 33.71 7.56 -33.38
C MET A 398 33.98 6.53 -34.46
N ASP A 399 34.43 7.06 -35.59
CA ASP A 399 35.07 6.37 -36.71
C ASP A 399 36.23 5.49 -36.20
N HIS A 400 36.34 4.28 -36.76
CA HIS A 400 37.31 3.28 -36.37
C HIS A 400 38.70 3.63 -36.92
N GLY A 401 39.44 4.46 -36.19
CA GLY A 401 40.83 4.81 -36.47
C GLY A 401 41.80 4.38 -35.36
N ASN A 402 42.33 3.17 -35.50
CA ASN A 402 43.64 2.69 -35.04
C ASN A 402 44.36 3.50 -33.92
N MET A 403 44.33 3.05 -32.66
CA MET A 403 45.28 3.46 -31.62
C MET A 403 45.60 2.33 -30.64
N ASP A 404 46.89 2.30 -30.31
CA ASP A 404 47.69 1.32 -29.58
C ASP A 404 47.25 1.04 -28.12
N HIS A 405 47.36 -0.23 -27.71
CA HIS A 405 47.09 -0.70 -26.35
C HIS A 405 48.37 -0.64 -25.50
N SER A 406 48.64 0.50 -24.87
CA SER A 406 49.58 0.52 -23.75
C SER A 406 49.24 1.57 -22.70
N GLY A 407 48.75 1.08 -21.55
CA GLY A 407 48.73 1.84 -20.29
C GLY A 407 47.40 2.48 -19.93
N MET A 408 46.48 1.71 -19.35
CA MET A 408 45.48 2.28 -18.43
C MET A 408 45.52 1.57 -17.09
N ASN A 409 46.01 2.32 -16.11
CA ASN A 409 46.03 2.02 -14.68
C ASN A 409 44.59 2.05 -14.14
N HIS A 410 44.08 0.94 -13.64
CA HIS A 410 42.79 0.89 -12.94
C HIS A 410 42.96 1.48 -11.53
N GLY A 411 42.73 2.79 -11.39
CA GLY A 411 42.73 3.43 -10.08
C GLY A 411 42.09 4.82 -10.14
N ALA A 412 41.10 5.02 -9.25
CA ALA A 412 40.49 6.29 -8.88
C ALA A 412 39.44 6.90 -9.84
N MET A 413 38.22 6.34 -9.81
CA MET A 413 36.99 7.15 -9.83
C MET A 413 36.51 7.33 -8.39
N GLY A 414 37.34 7.99 -7.60
CA GLY A 414 36.99 8.44 -6.26
C GLY A 414 36.65 9.93 -6.31
N ASN A 415 35.41 10.25 -5.97
CA ASN A 415 35.05 11.53 -5.36
C ASN A 415 35.26 12.79 -6.23
N MET A 416 34.47 12.94 -7.30
CA MET A 416 34.24 14.25 -7.90
C MET A 416 33.38 15.09 -6.94
N ASN A 417 34.05 15.99 -6.23
CA ASN A 417 33.49 16.93 -5.27
C ASN A 417 32.70 18.03 -6.00
N HIS A 418 31.40 17.82 -6.23
CA HIS A 418 30.49 18.92 -6.58
C HIS A 418 30.26 19.77 -5.33
N GLY A 419 30.75 21.01 -5.35
CA GLY A 419 30.61 21.96 -4.24
C GLY A 419 29.14 22.16 -3.84
N GLY A 420 28.80 21.64 -2.66
CA GLY A 420 27.46 21.62 -2.07
C GLY A 420 27.03 20.18 -1.76
N LYS A 421 26.82 19.83 -0.49
CA LYS A 421 26.27 18.50 -0.11
C LYS A 421 24.94 18.30 -0.86
N PHE A 422 24.83 17.23 -1.65
CA PHE A 422 23.58 16.86 -2.30
C PHE A 422 22.50 16.59 -1.24
N ASP A 423 21.44 17.40 -1.23
CA ASP A 423 20.31 17.24 -0.32
C ASP A 423 19.20 16.44 -1.00
N PHE A 424 19.08 15.17 -0.63
CA PHE A 424 18.07 14.27 -1.18
C PHE A 424 16.66 14.51 -0.60
N HIS A 425 16.51 15.30 0.47
CA HIS A 425 15.19 15.57 1.06
C HIS A 425 14.29 16.44 0.17
N ASN A 426 14.85 17.00 -0.89
CA ASN A 426 14.20 17.92 -1.81
C ASN A 426 14.48 17.51 -3.27
N ALA A 427 14.62 16.21 -3.51
CA ALA A 427 15.08 15.64 -4.78
C ALA A 427 14.00 14.88 -5.55
N ASN A 428 12.76 14.87 -5.05
CA ASN A 428 11.60 14.35 -5.76
C ASN A 428 10.57 15.47 -5.96
N PHE A 429 9.89 15.49 -7.12
CA PHE A 429 9.15 16.67 -7.57
C PHE A 429 7.80 16.31 -8.20
N ILE A 430 6.87 17.27 -8.13
CA ILE A 430 5.74 17.35 -9.05
C ILE A 430 5.78 18.69 -9.78
N ASN A 431 5.66 18.67 -11.11
CA ASN A 431 5.76 19.85 -11.97
C ASN A 431 7.05 20.66 -11.73
N GLY A 432 8.16 19.95 -11.48
CA GLY A 432 9.48 20.54 -11.22
C GLY A 432 9.60 21.27 -9.87
N GLN A 433 8.61 21.13 -8.98
CA GLN A 433 8.60 21.73 -7.66
C GLN A 433 8.63 20.64 -6.59
N VAL A 434 9.45 20.87 -5.57
CA VAL A 434 9.37 20.14 -4.29
C VAL A 434 8.14 20.63 -3.56
N PHE A 435 7.53 19.75 -2.76
CA PHE A 435 6.43 20.14 -1.88
C PHE A 435 6.77 21.39 -1.04
N ASP A 436 5.91 22.41 -1.16
CA ASP A 436 5.91 23.60 -0.31
C ASP A 436 4.57 23.70 0.40
N MET A 437 4.56 23.37 1.69
CA MET A 437 3.37 23.39 2.54
C MET A 437 2.69 24.77 2.63
N ASN A 438 3.42 25.85 2.32
CA ASN A 438 2.89 27.22 2.37
C ASN A 438 2.33 27.71 1.04
N LYS A 439 2.47 26.93 -0.03
CA LYS A 439 2.11 27.33 -1.39
C LYS A 439 1.39 26.20 -2.13
N PRO A 440 0.05 26.11 -1.97
CA PRO A 440 -0.76 25.24 -2.82
C PRO A 440 -0.51 25.56 -4.31
N MET A 441 -0.38 24.52 -5.14
CA MET A 441 0.00 24.63 -6.54
C MET A 441 -1.12 25.21 -7.41
N PHE A 442 -2.37 24.90 -7.09
CA PHE A 442 -3.55 25.41 -7.78
C PHE A 442 -4.82 25.31 -6.91
N ALA A 443 -5.91 25.89 -7.42
CA ALA A 443 -7.26 25.68 -6.89
C ALA A 443 -8.07 24.81 -7.87
N ALA A 444 -8.57 23.67 -7.39
CA ALA A 444 -9.51 22.81 -8.09
C ALA A 444 -10.94 23.32 -7.93
N GLN A 445 -11.81 23.03 -8.89
CA GLN A 445 -13.20 23.48 -8.84
C GLN A 445 -14.06 22.55 -7.98
N LYS A 446 -14.69 23.09 -6.93
CA LYS A 446 -15.68 22.37 -6.14
C LYS A 446 -16.90 21.95 -6.97
N GLY A 447 -17.33 20.69 -6.81
CA GLY A 447 -18.53 20.12 -7.42
C GLY A 447 -18.46 19.93 -8.94
N ARG A 448 -17.28 20.12 -9.56
CA ARG A 448 -17.08 19.96 -11.00
C ARG A 448 -16.09 18.82 -11.27
N HIS A 449 -16.34 18.08 -12.35
CA HIS A 449 -15.39 17.07 -12.80
C HIS A 449 -14.19 17.74 -13.46
N GLU A 450 -13.01 17.23 -13.16
CA GLU A 450 -11.76 17.58 -13.81
C GLU A 450 -11.03 16.32 -14.26
N ARG A 451 -10.24 16.44 -15.31
CA ARG A 451 -9.35 15.39 -15.81
C ARG A 451 -7.95 15.68 -15.32
N TRP A 452 -7.38 14.80 -14.50
CA TRP A 452 -6.00 14.95 -14.05
C TRP A 452 -5.15 13.92 -14.80
N VAL A 453 -4.12 14.41 -15.48
CA VAL A 453 -3.17 13.63 -16.28
C VAL A 453 -1.86 13.59 -15.51
N ILE A 454 -1.49 12.41 -15.03
CA ILE A 454 -0.31 12.18 -14.19
C ILE A 454 0.72 11.41 -14.99
N SER A 455 1.89 11.99 -15.17
CA SER A 455 2.97 11.42 -15.98
C SER A 455 4.17 11.07 -15.11
N GLY A 456 4.59 9.81 -15.17
CA GLY A 456 5.88 9.33 -14.66
C GLY A 456 6.92 9.23 -15.77
N VAL A 457 6.68 9.83 -16.95
CA VAL A 457 7.66 9.83 -18.04
C VAL A 457 8.88 10.64 -17.62
N GLY A 458 9.98 9.94 -17.38
CA GLY A 458 11.24 10.51 -16.91
C GLY A 458 12.04 9.56 -16.02
N ASP A 459 11.36 8.65 -15.34
CA ASP A 459 11.95 7.57 -14.54
C ASP A 459 11.12 6.28 -14.65
N MET A 460 11.66 5.17 -14.17
CA MET A 460 10.98 3.85 -14.18
C MET A 460 10.54 3.41 -12.79
N MET A 461 10.52 4.32 -11.81
CA MET A 461 10.06 3.98 -10.47
C MET A 461 8.54 3.87 -10.45
N LEU A 462 8.05 3.01 -9.55
CA LEU A 462 6.62 2.87 -9.31
C LEU A 462 6.13 4.01 -8.41
N HIS A 463 5.17 4.78 -8.90
CA HIS A 463 4.49 5.84 -8.15
C HIS A 463 2.99 5.56 -8.07
N PRO A 464 2.49 4.94 -6.98
CA PRO A 464 1.05 4.89 -6.73
C PRO A 464 0.60 6.31 -6.39
N PHE A 465 -0.11 6.97 -7.31
CA PHE A 465 -0.48 8.37 -7.12
C PHE A 465 -1.81 8.47 -6.39
N HIS A 466 -1.80 9.09 -5.21
CA HIS A 466 -2.94 9.29 -4.33
C HIS A 466 -3.42 10.75 -4.36
N ILE A 467 -4.74 10.97 -4.27
CA ILE A 467 -5.37 12.29 -4.25
C ILE A 467 -6.37 12.35 -3.08
N HIS A 468 -6.17 13.29 -2.16
CA HIS A 468 -7.05 13.49 -1.00
C HIS A 468 -8.42 14.06 -1.41
N GLY A 469 -9.42 13.89 -0.54
CA GLY A 469 -10.72 14.57 -0.66
C GLY A 469 -11.62 14.07 -1.79
N THR A 470 -11.28 12.96 -2.45
CA THR A 470 -12.07 12.41 -3.56
C THR A 470 -11.95 10.89 -3.65
N GLN A 471 -12.98 10.25 -4.20
CA GLN A 471 -12.86 8.96 -4.88
C GLN A 471 -13.08 9.21 -6.38
N PHE A 472 -12.09 8.87 -7.19
CA PHE A 472 -12.07 9.12 -8.62
C PHE A 472 -12.34 7.87 -9.46
N ARG A 473 -12.51 8.09 -10.77
CA ARG A 473 -12.58 7.03 -11.78
C ARG A 473 -11.32 7.06 -12.64
N ILE A 474 -10.68 5.91 -12.84
CA ILE A 474 -9.53 5.83 -13.74
C ILE A 474 -10.03 5.81 -15.19
N LEU A 475 -9.49 6.71 -16.02
CA LEU A 475 -9.73 6.76 -17.47
C LEU A 475 -8.65 5.97 -18.22
N SER A 476 -7.40 6.13 -17.80
CA SER A 476 -6.23 5.39 -18.28
C SER A 476 -5.31 5.11 -17.10
N GLU A 477 -4.82 3.88 -16.98
CA GLU A 477 -3.83 3.45 -16.01
C GLU A 477 -2.54 3.08 -16.72
N ASN A 478 -1.53 3.93 -16.57
CA ASN A 478 -0.20 3.76 -17.13
C ASN A 478 -0.22 3.46 -18.65
N GLY A 479 -1.04 4.21 -19.39
CA GLY A 479 -1.19 4.11 -20.85
C GLY A 479 -2.18 3.04 -21.33
N LYS A 480 -2.87 2.33 -20.43
CA LYS A 480 -3.83 1.27 -20.78
C LYS A 480 -5.18 1.54 -20.14
N ALA A 481 -6.24 0.94 -20.67
CA ALA A 481 -7.53 0.93 -19.97
C ALA A 481 -7.38 0.21 -18.60
N PRO A 482 -8.03 0.69 -17.52
CA PRO A 482 -7.96 0.04 -16.23
C PRO A 482 -8.54 -1.38 -16.31
N ALA A 483 -7.94 -2.32 -15.58
CA ALA A 483 -8.49 -3.67 -15.45
C ALA A 483 -9.90 -3.62 -14.84
N ALA A 484 -10.75 -4.62 -15.14
CA ALA A 484 -12.16 -4.61 -14.73
C ALA A 484 -12.37 -4.34 -13.23
N HIS A 485 -11.59 -4.96 -12.36
CA HIS A 485 -11.65 -4.75 -10.90
C HIS A 485 -11.18 -3.35 -10.45
N ARG A 486 -10.52 -2.58 -11.33
CA ARG A 486 -10.00 -1.22 -11.09
C ARG A 486 -10.86 -0.13 -11.75
N THR A 487 -11.93 -0.51 -12.45
CA THR A 487 -12.89 0.43 -13.08
C THR A 487 -13.85 1.10 -12.08
N GLY A 488 -13.85 0.61 -10.84
CA GLY A 488 -14.63 1.10 -9.71
C GLY A 488 -14.19 2.49 -9.23
N TRP A 489 -14.43 2.75 -7.96
CA TRP A 489 -14.02 3.98 -7.30
C TRP A 489 -12.66 3.80 -6.65
N LYS A 490 -11.73 4.68 -6.99
CA LYS A 490 -10.32 4.60 -6.60
C LYS A 490 -9.88 5.91 -5.97
N ASP A 491 -8.92 5.85 -5.06
CA ASP A 491 -8.17 7.02 -4.60
C ASP A 491 -6.68 6.93 -4.93
N THR A 492 -6.25 5.81 -5.52
CA THR A 492 -4.88 5.56 -5.96
C THR A 492 -4.85 5.06 -7.42
N VAL A 493 -3.87 5.50 -8.21
CA VAL A 493 -3.65 5.04 -9.60
C VAL A 493 -2.18 4.73 -9.86
N ARG A 494 -1.87 3.66 -10.61
CA ARG A 494 -0.47 3.32 -10.96
C ARG A 494 0.12 4.39 -11.88
N VAL A 495 1.33 4.86 -11.62
CA VAL A 495 2.14 5.65 -12.57
C VAL A 495 3.57 5.10 -12.54
N GLU A 496 4.09 4.64 -13.67
CA GLU A 496 5.42 4.01 -13.74
C GLU A 496 5.94 4.04 -15.18
N GLY A 497 6.86 4.97 -15.50
CA GLY A 497 7.36 5.18 -16.86
C GLY A 497 6.32 5.60 -17.91
N GLY A 498 5.05 5.72 -17.52
CA GLY A 498 3.92 6.00 -18.40
C GLY A 498 3.03 7.14 -17.88
N ILE A 499 1.83 7.23 -18.45
CA ILE A 499 0.85 8.29 -18.15
C ILE A 499 -0.46 7.67 -17.70
N SER A 500 -0.98 8.14 -16.58
CA SER A 500 -2.32 7.83 -16.10
C SER A 500 -3.22 9.04 -16.21
N GLU A 501 -4.51 8.79 -16.38
CA GLU A 501 -5.53 9.82 -16.42
C GLU A 501 -6.69 9.42 -15.53
N VAL A 502 -7.11 10.33 -14.66
CA VAL A 502 -8.21 10.12 -13.71
C VAL A 502 -9.24 11.24 -13.83
N LEU A 503 -10.50 10.88 -13.59
CA LEU A 503 -11.63 11.79 -13.51
C LEU A 503 -11.96 12.04 -12.03
N VAL A 504 -11.62 13.23 -11.54
CA VAL A 504 -11.79 13.64 -10.14
C VAL A 504 -12.95 14.61 -9.99
N LYS A 505 -13.54 14.65 -8.80
CA LYS A 505 -14.51 15.68 -8.37
C LYS A 505 -14.40 15.86 -6.87
N PHE A 506 -14.36 17.11 -6.42
CA PHE A 506 -14.22 17.46 -5.01
C PHE A 506 -15.52 18.09 -4.50
N ASP A 507 -16.14 17.48 -3.49
CA ASP A 507 -17.43 17.94 -2.96
C ASP A 507 -17.31 18.80 -1.69
N HIS A 508 -16.09 18.94 -1.16
CA HIS A 508 -15.79 19.65 0.09
C HIS A 508 -14.72 20.72 -0.11
N ASP A 509 -14.77 21.76 0.73
CA ASP A 509 -13.79 22.85 0.70
C ASP A 509 -12.46 22.42 1.32
N ALA A 510 -11.37 22.94 0.78
CA ALA A 510 -10.03 22.81 1.35
C ALA A 510 -9.30 24.16 1.25
N PRO A 511 -9.31 24.98 2.32
CA PRO A 511 -8.65 26.28 2.31
C PRO A 511 -7.13 26.11 2.34
N LYS A 512 -6.38 27.17 2.05
CA LYS A 512 -4.91 27.15 2.00
C LYS A 512 -4.27 26.59 3.27
N GLU A 513 -4.84 26.90 4.42
CA GLU A 513 -4.35 26.52 5.76
C GLU A 513 -4.56 25.03 6.05
N HIS A 514 -5.44 24.38 5.29
CA HIS A 514 -5.79 22.97 5.38
C HIS A 514 -6.06 22.40 3.97
N ALA A 515 -5.07 22.57 3.10
CA ALA A 515 -5.14 22.17 1.70
C ALA A 515 -5.19 20.64 1.59
N TYR A 516 -5.81 20.14 0.51
CA TYR A 516 -5.69 18.74 0.14
C TYR A 516 -4.32 18.45 -0.45
N MET A 517 -3.87 17.21 -0.32
CA MET A 517 -2.62 16.73 -0.92
C MET A 517 -2.90 15.85 -2.13
N ALA A 518 -1.98 15.88 -3.09
CA ALA A 518 -1.86 14.87 -4.13
C ALA A 518 -0.38 14.46 -4.24
N HIS A 519 -0.09 13.17 -4.11
CA HIS A 519 1.28 12.70 -3.91
C HIS A 519 1.50 11.26 -4.38
N CYS A 520 2.77 10.91 -4.53
CA CYS A 520 3.17 9.51 -4.61
C CYS A 520 3.00 8.85 -3.23
N HIS A 521 2.41 7.66 -3.19
CA HIS A 521 2.20 6.87 -1.97
C HIS A 521 3.31 5.82 -1.75
N LEU A 522 4.42 5.93 -2.47
CA LEU A 522 5.70 5.44 -2.00
C LEU A 522 6.22 6.48 -1.00
N LEU A 523 6.14 6.17 0.29
CA LEU A 523 6.18 7.18 1.36
C LEU A 523 7.51 7.95 1.42
N GLU A 524 8.61 7.31 1.05
CA GLU A 524 9.90 8.00 0.98
C GLU A 524 9.97 9.01 -0.18
N HIS A 525 9.23 8.83 -1.27
CA HIS A 525 9.11 9.82 -2.34
C HIS A 525 8.28 11.02 -1.89
N GLU A 526 7.18 10.78 -1.15
CA GLU A 526 6.37 11.84 -0.51
C GLU A 526 7.23 12.67 0.44
N ASP A 527 7.94 12.02 1.37
CA ASP A 527 8.75 12.66 2.40
C ASP A 527 9.94 13.47 1.85
N THR A 528 10.31 13.22 0.58
CA THR A 528 11.43 13.89 -0.11
C THR A 528 10.99 14.81 -1.25
N GLY A 529 9.68 15.10 -1.31
CA GLY A 529 9.14 16.21 -2.10
C GLY A 529 8.10 15.88 -3.16
N MET A 530 7.80 14.60 -3.44
CA MET A 530 6.84 14.18 -4.48
C MET A 530 5.38 14.35 -4.03
N MET A 531 5.03 15.57 -3.63
CA MET A 531 3.72 15.95 -3.14
C MET A 531 3.42 17.39 -3.55
N LEU A 532 2.15 17.69 -3.76
CA LEU A 532 1.65 19.06 -3.89
C LEU A 532 0.45 19.27 -2.98
N GLY A 533 0.29 20.50 -2.51
CA GLY A 533 -0.98 20.96 -1.93
C GLY A 533 -1.87 21.60 -2.99
N PHE A 534 -3.19 21.49 -2.87
CA PHE A 534 -4.15 22.22 -3.68
C PHE A 534 -5.37 22.62 -2.85
N THR A 535 -6.02 23.72 -3.22
CA THR A 535 -7.26 24.19 -2.57
C THR A 535 -8.48 23.79 -3.38
N VAL A 536 -9.66 23.76 -2.74
CA VAL A 536 -10.97 23.53 -3.37
C VAL A 536 -11.97 24.57 -2.88
#